data_AF-A0A7C5I0J5-F1
#
_entry.id   AF-A0A7C5I0J5-F1
#
_cell.length_a   1.000
_cell.length_b   1.000
_cell.length_c   1.000
_cell.angle_alpha   90.00
_cell.angle_beta   90.00
_cell.angle_gamma   90.00
#
_symmetry.space_group_name_H-M   'P 1'
#
loop_
_entity.id
_entity.type
_entity.pdbx_description
1 polymer ?
#
loop_
_entity_poly.entity_id
_entity_poly.type
_entity_poly.pdbx_seq_one_letter_code
_entity_poly.pdbx_strand_id
1 'polypeptide(L)' 'MFLREILEKLVEKNSPIFLCDTNNKKWEAGDLLKNLSAPMLKKKAHMQPGLYIAEINDSGYLKGVLFRVQHK' A
#
# COMPACT_ATOMS: atom_id res chain seq x y z
N MET A 1 -6.12 9.89 0.35
CA MET A 1 -4.68 9.85 0.69
C MET A 1 -3.93 9.21 -0.45
N PHE A 2 -2.64 9.48 -0.55
CA PHE A 2 -1.73 8.85 -1.48
C PHE A 2 -1.14 7.56 -0.90
N LEU A 3 -0.67 6.67 -1.76
CA LEU A 3 -0.01 5.43 -1.35
C LEU A 3 1.17 5.70 -0.41
N ARG A 4 1.97 6.74 -0.68
CA ARG A 4 3.08 7.15 0.20
C ARG A 4 2.62 7.34 1.65
N GLU A 5 1.54 8.11 1.86
CA GLU A 5 1.05 8.44 3.20
C GLU A 5 0.59 7.18 3.96
N ILE A 6 0.04 6.20 3.25
CA ILE A 6 -0.35 4.90 3.84
C ILE A 6 0.90 4.16 4.31
N LEU A 7 1.92 4.06 3.45
CA LEU A 7 3.15 3.34 3.76
C LEU A 7 3.92 4.00 4.91
N GLU A 8 4.00 5.34 4.93
CA GLU A 8 4.63 6.11 6.01
C GLU A 8 3.93 5.81 7.36
N LYS A 9 2.59 5.85 7.40
CA LYS A 9 1.83 5.49 8.60
C LYS A 9 2.05 4.05 9.08
N LEU A 10 2.24 3.11 8.15
CA LEU A 10 2.53 1.72 8.51
C LEU A 10 3.91 1.57 9.15
N VAL A 11 4.90 2.30 8.62
CA VAL A 11 6.26 2.35 9.17
C VAL A 11 6.27 3.01 10.54
N GLU A 12 5.64 4.18 10.69
CA GLU A 12 5.55 4.89 11.98
C GLU A 12 4.90 4.04 13.07
N LYS A 13 3.86 3.27 12.72
CA LYS A 13 3.16 2.37 13.65
C LYS A 13 3.90 1.05 13.89
N ASN A 14 5.03 0.82 13.22
CA ASN A 14 5.76 -0.45 13.21
C ASN A 14 4.81 -1.65 13.02
N SER A 15 3.90 -1.53 12.05
CA SER A 15 2.79 -2.48 11.88
C SER A 15 3.32 -3.89 11.55
N PRO A 16 2.90 -4.95 12.28
CA PRO A 16 3.39 -6.31 12.06
C PRO A 16 2.68 -6.99 10.87
N ILE A 17 2.74 -6.35 9.71
CA ILE A 17 2.15 -6.85 8.46
C ILE A 17 3.16 -6.83 7.32
N PHE A 18 2.96 -7.73 6.37
CA PHE A 18 3.53 -7.69 5.03
C PHE A 18 2.50 -7.15 4.04
N LEU A 19 3.01 -6.49 3.01
CA LEU A 19 2.26 -6.07 1.83
C LEU A 19 2.63 -6.98 0.66
N CYS A 20 1.66 -7.75 0.19
CA CYS A 20 1.83 -8.72 -0.89
C CYS A 20 1.42 -8.11 -2.23
N ASP A 21 2.34 -8.06 -3.18
CA ASP A 21 2.02 -7.59 -4.54
C ASP A 21 1.21 -8.62 -5.36
N THR A 22 0.96 -8.29 -6.62
CA THR A 22 0.24 -9.16 -7.57
C THR A 22 0.98 -10.46 -7.88
N ASN A 23 2.30 -10.50 -7.70
CA ASN A 23 3.15 -11.67 -7.89
C ASN A 23 3.33 -12.49 -6.60
N ASN A 24 2.53 -12.21 -5.56
CA ASN A 24 2.64 -12.80 -4.21
C ASN A 24 3.96 -12.52 -3.50
N LYS A 25 4.76 -11.56 -3.96
CA LYS A 25 5.98 -11.18 -3.24
C LYS A 25 5.60 -10.33 -2.04
N LYS A 26 6.17 -10.67 -0.89
CA LYS A 26 5.97 -9.97 0.38
C LYS A 26 6.95 -8.81 0.49
N TRP A 27 6.45 -7.68 0.97
CA TRP A 27 7.24 -6.48 1.15
C TRP A 27 6.96 -5.86 2.52
N GLU A 28 7.99 -5.26 3.12
CA GLU A 28 7.78 -4.31 4.20
C GLU A 28 7.38 -2.94 3.64
N ALA A 29 6.57 -2.18 4.40
CA ALA A 29 6.16 -0.85 3.98
C ALA A 29 7.36 0.09 3.75
N GLY A 30 8.42 -0.03 4.57
CA GLY A 30 9.65 0.73 4.41
C GLY A 30 10.41 0.39 3.12
N ASP A 31 10.40 -0.88 2.70
CA ASP A 31 11.03 -1.29 1.44
C ASP A 31 10.27 -0.74 0.24
N LEU A 32 8.94 -0.73 0.29
CA LEU A 32 8.13 -0.14 -0.77
C LEU A 32 8.35 1.37 -0.88
N LEU A 33 8.52 2.10 0.23
CA LEU A 33 8.83 3.53 0.19
C LEU A 33 10.17 3.83 -0.51
N LYS A 34 11.15 2.94 -0.39
CA LYS A 34 12.47 3.09 -1.01
C LYS A 34 12.50 2.63 -2.47
N ASN A 35 11.77 1.58 -2.81
CA ASN A 35 11.87 0.90 -4.10
C ASN A 35 10.80 1.32 -5.12
N LEU A 36 9.65 1.83 -4.68
CA LEU A 36 8.60 2.27 -5.60
C LEU A 36 8.96 3.60 -6.26
N SER A 37 8.57 3.73 -7.53
CA SER A 37 8.75 4.97 -8.28
C SER A 37 7.88 6.10 -7.71
N ALA A 38 8.34 7.35 -7.87
CA ALA A 38 7.58 8.52 -7.43
C ALA A 38 6.15 8.59 -8.00
N PRO A 39 5.88 8.24 -9.29
CA PRO A 39 4.51 8.18 -9.79
C PRO A 39 3.63 7.17 -9.06
N MET A 40 4.17 6.00 -8.70
CA MET A 40 3.43 4.97 -7.97
C MET A 40 3.07 5.45 -6.56
N LEU A 41 4.02 6.08 -5.87
CA LEU A 41 3.82 6.65 -4.53
C LEU A 41 2.77 7.79 -4.50
N LYS A 42 2.60 8.50 -5.62
CA LYS A 42 1.60 9.56 -5.82
C LYS A 42 0.22 9.05 -6.25
N LYS A 43 -0.01 7.74 -6.35
CA LYS A 43 -1.35 7.21 -6.63
C LYS A 43 -2.27 7.46 -5.44
N LYS A 44 -3.49 7.94 -5.69
CA LYS A 44 -4.55 7.95 -4.68
C LYS A 44 -4.86 6.51 -4.30
N ALA A 45 -4.89 6.23 -3.00
CA ALA A 45 -5.10 4.89 -2.49
C ALA A 45 -5.93 4.89 -1.21
N HIS A 46 -6.58 3.76 -0.97
CA HIS A 46 -7.30 3.44 0.25
C HIS A 46 -6.73 2.16 0.84
N MET A 47 -6.50 2.17 2.15
CA MET A 47 -6.17 0.99 2.91
C MET A 47 -7.41 0.51 3.64
N GLN A 48 -7.82 -0.73 3.34
CA GLN A 48 -8.78 -1.48 4.12
C GLN A 48 -7.98 -2.38 5.09
N PRO A 49 -7.96 -2.08 6.41
CA PRO A 49 -7.16 -2.82 7.38
C PRO A 49 -7.44 -4.32 7.36
N GLY A 50 -6.38 -5.13 7.44
CA GLY A 50 -6.48 -6.60 7.38
C GLY A 50 -6.82 -7.19 6.01
N LEU A 51 -7.06 -6.35 4.99
CA LEU A 51 -7.48 -6.81 3.66
C LEU A 51 -6.50 -6.36 2.57
N TYR A 52 -6.47 -5.06 2.23
CA TYR A 52 -5.70 -4.58 1.08
C TYR A 52 -5.40 -3.08 1.12
N ILE A 53 -4.51 -2.66 0.24
CA ILE A 53 -4.34 -1.30 -0.25
C ILE A 53 -4.75 -1.28 -1.72
N ALA A 54 -5.68 -0.42 -2.11
CA ALA A 54 -6.19 -0.31 -3.48
C ALA A 54 -6.05 1.11 -4.01
N GLU A 55 -5.81 1.24 -5.31
CA GLU A 55 -5.83 2.51 -6.04
C GLU A 55 -7.28 3.03 -6.12
N ILE A 56 -7.44 4.33 -5.89
CA ILE A 56 -8.71 5.04 -6.06
C ILE A 56 -8.61 5.93 -7.30
N ASN A 57 -9.64 5.93 -8.14
CA ASN A 57 -9.75 6.86 -9.25
C ASN A 57 -10.19 8.27 -8.80
N ASP A 58 -10.21 9.23 -9.71
CA ASP A 58 -10.58 10.61 -9.36
C ASP A 58 -12.04 10.79 -8.91
N SER A 59 -12.91 9.83 -9.28
CA SER A 59 -14.30 9.79 -8.85
C SER A 59 -14.51 9.11 -7.49
N GLY A 60 -13.44 8.66 -6.81
CA GLY A 60 -13.51 8.07 -5.47
C GLY A 60 -13.75 6.56 -5.44
N TYR A 61 -13.80 5.89 -6.60
CA TYR A 61 -14.04 4.44 -6.68
C TYR A 61 -12.75 3.64 -6.69
N LEU A 62 -12.82 2.43 -6.14
CA LEU A 62 -11.74 1.45 -6.19
C LEU A 62 -11.48 1.03 -7.63
N LYS A 63 -10.23 1.20 -8.08
CA LYS A 63 -9.78 0.86 -9.42
C LYS A 63 -9.08 -0.50 -9.47
N GLY A 64 -8.28 -0.82 -8.44
CA GLY A 64 -7.58 -2.10 -8.36
C GLY A 64 -6.74 -2.24 -7.10
N VAL A 65 -6.57 -3.48 -6.63
CA VAL A 65 -5.72 -3.79 -5.48
C VAL A 65 -4.25 -3.64 -5.88
N LEU A 66 -3.53 -2.80 -5.12
CA LEU A 66 -2.08 -2.62 -5.26
C LEU A 66 -1.33 -3.65 -4.42
N PHE A 67 -1.77 -3.84 -3.17
CA PHE A 67 -1.17 -4.77 -2.23
C PHE A 67 -2.24 -5.45 -1.38
N ARG A 68 -2.09 -6.75 -1.12
CA ARG A 68 -2.86 -7.45 -0.09
C ARG A 68 -2.14 -7.37 1.25
N VAL A 69 -2.88 -7.24 2.33
CA VAL A 69 -2.32 -7.24 3.69
C VAL A 69 -2.22 -8.68 4.18
N GLN A 70 -1.07 -9.03 4.76
CA GLN A 70 -0.87 -10.31 5.43
C GLN A 70 -0.17 -10.09 6.78
N HIS A 71 -0.63 -10.75 7.83
CA HIS A 71 0.07 -10.71 9.12
C HIS A 71 1.43 -11.40 9.03
N LYS A 72 2.42 -10.86 9.74
CA LYS A 72 3.74 -11.47 9.88
C LYS A 72 3.68 -12.77 10.66
#